data_AF-A0A5U3C2T7-F1
#
_entry.id   AF-A0A5U3C2T7-F1
#
_cell.length_a   1.000
_cell.length_b   1.000
_cell.length_c   1.000
_cell.angle_alpha   90.00
_cell.angle_beta   90.00
_cell.angle_gamma   90.00
#
_symmetry.space_group_name_H-M   'P 1'
#
loop_
_entity.id
_entity.type
_entity.pdbx_description
1 polymer ?
#
loop_
_entity_poly.entity_id
_entity_poly.type
_entity_poly.pdbx_seq_one_letter_code
_entity_poly.pdbx_strand_id
1 'polypeptide(L)'
;SEADLQRELAVDLNRPQTFAGLEAMAQKITAMYRHHGLLVARAVLPPQTLKDGVLTIRIIPGRYDSAHISNTSSVSTTVAQRLAGTTTPQGDMVTRKQLEREALLLGEIPGVNAQVAMKTG
;
A
#
# COMPACT_ATOMS: atom_id res chain seq x y z
N SER A 1 -0.87 -14.04 -1.97
CA SER A 1 -0.33 -14.60 -3.23
C SER A 1 -1.47 -14.77 -4.24
N GLU A 2 -1.22 -15.14 -5.51
CA GLU A 2 -2.32 -15.39 -6.48
C GLU A 2 -3.28 -16.48 -5.98
N ALA A 3 -2.76 -17.54 -5.38
CA ALA A 3 -3.58 -18.63 -4.81
C ALA A 3 -4.48 -18.16 -3.66
N ASP A 4 -4.00 -17.22 -2.82
CA ASP A 4 -4.81 -16.67 -1.72
C ASP A 4 -5.94 -15.78 -2.25
N LEU A 5 -5.65 -14.97 -3.27
CA LEU A 5 -6.63 -14.16 -3.97
C LEU A 5 -7.74 -15.03 -4.57
N GLN A 6 -7.38 -16.12 -5.25
CA GLN A 6 -8.35 -17.04 -5.83
C GLN A 6 -9.23 -17.70 -4.77
N ARG A 7 -8.67 -18.12 -3.62
CA ARG A 7 -9.45 -18.71 -2.53
C ARG A 7 -10.45 -17.73 -1.93
N GLU A 8 -10.04 -16.50 -1.71
CA GLU A 8 -10.90 -15.49 -1.07
C GLU A 8 -12.04 -15.04 -2.01
N LEU A 9 -11.76 -15.02 -3.31
CA LEU A 9 -12.75 -14.67 -4.32
C LEU A 9 -13.66 -15.84 -4.72
N ALA A 10 -13.25 -17.10 -4.50
CA ALA A 10 -13.99 -18.29 -4.92
C ALA A 10 -15.47 -18.31 -4.49
N VAL A 11 -15.78 -17.75 -3.31
CA VAL A 11 -17.14 -17.65 -2.76
C VAL A 11 -18.03 -16.71 -3.59
N ASP A 12 -17.44 -15.74 -4.26
CA ASP A 12 -18.11 -14.70 -5.04
C ASP A 12 -18.09 -14.99 -6.56
N LEU A 13 -17.38 -16.03 -7.01
CA LEU A 13 -17.33 -16.46 -8.41
C LEU A 13 -18.53 -17.34 -8.80
N ASN A 14 -18.83 -17.41 -10.10
CA ASN A 14 -19.85 -18.28 -10.71
C ASN A 14 -21.29 -18.11 -10.17
N ARG A 15 -21.62 -16.92 -9.65
CA ARG A 15 -22.98 -16.58 -9.23
C ARG A 15 -23.36 -15.18 -9.72
N PRO A 16 -24.67 -14.87 -9.83
CA PRO A 16 -25.12 -13.52 -10.14
C PRO A 16 -24.58 -12.53 -9.11
N GLN A 17 -24.00 -11.42 -9.58
CA GLN A 17 -23.47 -10.35 -8.75
C GLN A 17 -24.16 -9.04 -9.14
N THR A 18 -24.51 -8.24 -8.13
CA THR A 18 -24.91 -6.86 -8.34
C THR A 18 -23.66 -6.00 -8.53
N PHE A 19 -23.82 -4.79 -9.07
CA PHE A 19 -22.71 -3.83 -9.15
C PHE A 19 -22.06 -3.59 -7.78
N ALA A 20 -22.87 -3.46 -6.72
CA ALA A 20 -22.38 -3.34 -5.35
C ALA A 20 -21.57 -4.57 -4.89
N GLY A 21 -21.94 -5.78 -5.35
CA GLY A 21 -21.16 -7.00 -5.09
C GLY A 21 -19.78 -6.98 -5.78
N LEU A 22 -19.71 -6.46 -7.00
CA LEU A 22 -18.45 -6.28 -7.73
C LEU A 22 -17.56 -5.23 -7.06
N GLU A 23 -18.14 -4.14 -6.56
CA GLU A 23 -17.41 -3.14 -5.77
C GLU A 23 -16.89 -3.72 -4.45
N ALA A 24 -17.72 -4.50 -3.74
CA ALA A 24 -17.30 -5.19 -2.53
C ALA A 24 -16.15 -6.17 -2.81
N MET A 25 -16.16 -6.84 -3.95
CA MET A 25 -15.05 -7.69 -4.40
C MET A 25 -13.76 -6.88 -4.57
N ALA A 26 -13.80 -5.74 -5.26
CA ALA A 26 -12.64 -4.85 -5.41
C ALA A 26 -12.13 -4.34 -4.05
N GLN A 27 -13.02 -4.07 -3.09
CA GLN A 27 -12.65 -3.67 -1.73
C GLN A 27 -11.93 -4.80 -0.97
N LYS A 28 -12.41 -6.05 -1.07
CA LYS A 28 -11.72 -7.22 -0.49
C LYS A 28 -10.32 -7.39 -1.06
N ILE A 29 -10.17 -7.30 -2.38
CA ILE A 29 -8.87 -7.37 -3.06
C ILE A 29 -7.95 -6.26 -2.54
N THR A 30 -8.46 -5.03 -2.42
CA THR A 30 -7.71 -3.90 -1.86
C THR A 30 -7.22 -4.19 -0.43
N ALA A 31 -8.09 -4.71 0.44
CA ALA A 31 -7.74 -5.04 1.82
C ALA A 31 -6.66 -6.13 1.89
N MET A 32 -6.79 -7.18 1.06
CA MET A 32 -5.81 -8.25 0.96
C MET A 32 -4.42 -7.73 0.56
N TYR A 33 -4.32 -6.89 -0.48
CA TYR A 33 -3.04 -6.31 -0.89
C TYR A 33 -2.42 -5.40 0.17
N ARG A 34 -3.24 -4.63 0.89
CA ARG A 34 -2.77 -3.82 2.02
C ARG A 34 -2.24 -4.67 3.16
N HIS A 35 -2.92 -5.78 3.49
CA HIS A 35 -2.48 -6.74 4.49
C HIS A 35 -1.14 -7.38 4.11
N HIS A 36 -0.93 -7.66 2.82
CA HIS A 36 0.35 -8.17 2.30
C HIS A 36 1.46 -7.10 2.14
N GLY A 37 1.21 -5.87 2.60
CA GLY A 37 2.24 -4.84 2.69
C GLY A 37 2.23 -3.80 1.57
N LEU A 38 1.33 -3.88 0.59
CA LEU A 38 1.11 -2.81 -0.40
C LEU A 38 0.13 -1.77 0.18
N LEU A 39 0.64 -0.89 1.04
CA LEU A 39 -0.17 -0.04 1.92
C LEU A 39 -1.12 0.90 1.17
N VAL A 40 -0.71 1.37 -0.01
CA VAL A 40 -1.44 2.36 -0.81
C VAL A 40 -2.06 1.77 -2.07
N ALA A 41 -2.03 0.45 -2.24
CA ALA A 41 -2.70 -0.19 -3.38
C ALA A 41 -4.22 -0.01 -3.31
N ARG A 42 -4.84 0.10 -4.49
CA ARG A 42 -6.29 0.08 -4.69
C ARG A 42 -6.63 -0.82 -5.87
N ALA A 43 -7.57 -1.73 -5.68
CA ALA A 43 -8.21 -2.43 -6.77
C ALA A 43 -9.42 -1.62 -7.24
N VAL A 44 -9.51 -1.38 -8.55
CA VAL A 44 -10.58 -0.60 -9.18
C VAL A 44 -11.26 -1.42 -10.26
N LEU A 45 -12.56 -1.19 -10.42
CA LEU A 45 -13.34 -1.74 -11.51
C LEU A 45 -13.38 -0.72 -12.65
N PRO A 46 -12.59 -0.90 -13.74
CA PRO A 46 -12.63 0.02 -14.87
C PRO A 46 -13.98 -0.06 -15.60
N PRO A 47 -14.41 1.02 -16.27
CA PRO A 47 -15.54 0.96 -17.20
C PRO A 47 -15.28 -0.12 -18.25
N GLN A 48 -16.12 -1.17 -18.26
CA GLN A 48 -16.01 -2.29 -19.19
C GLN A 48 -17.39 -2.88 -19.47
N THR A 49 -17.55 -3.46 -20.64
CA THR A 49 -18.69 -4.33 -20.94
C THR A 49 -18.33 -5.74 -20.50
N LEU A 50 -19.12 -6.33 -19.59
CA LEU A 50 -18.96 -7.75 -19.27
C LEU A 50 -19.34 -8.56 -20.52
N LYS A 51 -18.37 -9.30 -21.04
CA LYS A 51 -18.56 -10.31 -22.07
C LYS A 51 -18.13 -11.65 -21.50
N ASP A 52 -18.92 -12.68 -21.78
CA ASP A 52 -18.62 -14.08 -21.39
C ASP A 52 -18.40 -14.29 -19.89
N GLY A 53 -18.97 -13.42 -19.04
CA GLY A 53 -18.82 -13.49 -17.59
C GLY A 53 -17.43 -13.12 -17.07
N VAL A 54 -16.56 -12.54 -17.91
CA VAL A 54 -15.20 -12.14 -17.51
C VAL A 54 -15.21 -10.72 -16.96
N LEU A 55 -14.73 -10.58 -15.73
CA LEU A 55 -14.58 -9.31 -15.02
C LEU A 55 -13.10 -8.93 -14.91
N THR A 56 -12.72 -7.76 -15.42
CA THR A 56 -11.37 -7.24 -15.21
C THR A 56 -11.34 -6.33 -13.98
N ILE A 57 -10.48 -6.63 -13.01
CA ILE A 57 -10.17 -5.73 -11.89
C ILE A 57 -8.73 -5.27 -12.04
N ARG A 58 -8.49 -3.95 -11.99
CA ARG A 58 -7.15 -3.37 -12.11
C ARG A 58 -6.63 -3.00 -10.73
N ILE A 59 -5.42 -3.44 -10.41
CA ILE A 59 -4.73 -3.03 -9.18
C ILE A 59 -3.83 -1.85 -9.51
N ILE A 60 -4.13 -0.71 -8.92
CA ILE A 60 -3.32 0.50 -8.99
C ILE A 60 -2.46 0.54 -7.73
N PRO A 61 -1.14 0.39 -7.85
CA PRO A 61 -0.26 0.65 -6.74
C PRO A 61 -0.28 2.16 -6.46
N GLY A 62 -0.64 2.55 -5.24
CA GLY A 62 -0.54 3.96 -4.85
C GLY A 62 0.91 4.42 -4.85
N ARG A 63 1.11 5.69 -5.18
CA ARG A 63 2.42 6.33 -5.14
C ARG A 63 2.57 7.09 -3.84
N TYR A 64 3.82 7.17 -3.39
CA TYR A 64 4.22 8.00 -2.27
C TYR A 64 4.64 9.38 -2.76
N ASP A 65 3.98 10.42 -2.23
CA ASP A 65 4.21 11.79 -2.68
C ASP A 65 5.32 12.48 -1.88
N SER A 66 5.24 12.52 -0.54
CA SER A 66 6.21 13.27 0.26
C SER A 66 6.44 12.74 1.67
N ALA A 67 7.65 12.96 2.18
CA ALA A 67 8.03 12.73 3.56
C ALA A 67 7.79 13.99 4.39
N HIS A 68 7.12 13.85 5.54
CA HIS A 68 7.11 14.89 6.56
C HIS A 68 7.89 14.39 7.78
N ILE A 69 8.99 15.08 8.12
CA ILE A 69 9.85 14.74 9.26
C ILE A 69 9.67 15.77 10.34
N SER A 70 9.19 15.32 11.50
CA SER A 70 9.25 16.06 12.75
C SER A 70 10.43 15.54 13.56
N ASN A 71 11.42 16.39 13.81
CA ASN A 71 12.67 16.00 14.46
C ASN A 71 12.89 16.82 15.74
N THR A 72 12.94 16.14 16.87
CA THR A 72 13.26 16.69 18.20
C THR A 72 14.58 16.15 18.75
N SER A 73 15.32 15.37 17.96
CA SER A 73 16.60 14.79 18.35
C SER A 73 17.76 15.77 18.14
N SER A 74 18.94 15.39 18.62
CA SER A 74 20.20 16.11 18.38
C SER A 74 20.75 15.92 16.95
N VAL A 75 20.17 15.00 16.16
CA VAL A 75 20.59 14.75 14.78
C VAL A 75 20.09 15.87 13.88
N SER A 76 20.94 16.32 12.95
CA SER A 76 20.53 17.29 11.93
C SER A 76 19.34 16.77 11.11
N THR A 77 18.29 17.58 10.99
CA THR A 77 17.10 17.25 10.17
C THR A 77 17.47 16.93 8.72
N THR A 78 18.50 17.56 8.16
CA THR A 78 18.98 17.28 6.80
C THR A 78 19.55 15.87 6.68
N VAL A 79 20.21 15.36 7.71
CA VAL A 79 20.74 13.99 7.74
C VAL A 79 19.58 12.99 7.84
N ALA A 80 18.60 13.26 8.72
CA ALA A 80 17.40 12.43 8.84
C ALA A 80 16.60 12.38 7.53
N GLN A 81 16.45 13.52 6.84
CA GLN A 81 15.80 13.60 5.52
C GLN A 81 16.53 12.80 4.45
N ARG A 82 17.86 12.91 4.38
CA ARG A 82 18.65 12.12 3.41
C ARG A 82 18.52 10.64 3.66
N LEU A 83 18.60 10.19 4.91
CA LEU A 83 18.44 8.78 5.27
C LEU A 83 17.06 8.26 4.88
N ALA A 84 15.99 9.00 5.19
CA ALA A 84 14.64 8.64 4.77
C ALA A 84 14.51 8.54 3.23
N GLY A 85 15.07 9.51 2.49
CA GLY A 85 15.02 9.54 1.02
C GLY A 85 15.81 8.43 0.31
N THR A 86 16.69 7.69 1.00
CA THR A 86 17.44 6.58 0.37
C THR A 86 16.65 5.28 0.27
N THR A 87 15.64 5.07 1.11
CA THR A 87 14.91 3.79 1.19
C THR A 87 13.53 3.87 0.53
N THR A 88 12.93 5.07 0.46
CA THR A 88 11.69 5.35 -0.26
C THR A 88 11.86 6.56 -1.18
N PRO A 89 12.23 6.34 -2.45
CA PRO A 89 12.21 7.40 -3.45
C PRO A 89 10.79 7.93 -3.66
N GLN A 90 10.66 9.25 -3.82
CA GLN A 90 9.38 9.85 -4.20
C GLN A 90 8.87 9.27 -5.52
N GLY A 91 7.57 9.01 -5.60
CA GLY A 91 6.93 8.47 -6.80
C GLY A 91 6.95 6.95 -6.94
N ASP A 92 7.68 6.24 -6.08
CA ASP A 92 7.72 4.78 -6.03
C ASP A 92 6.62 4.18 -5.15
N MET A 93 6.47 2.86 -5.27
CA MET A 93 5.57 2.07 -4.45
C MET A 93 6.10 1.97 -3.02
N VAL A 94 5.29 2.36 -2.04
CA VAL A 94 5.62 2.18 -0.63
C VAL A 94 5.04 0.88 -0.09
N THR A 95 5.95 0.06 0.44
CA THR A 95 5.63 -1.16 1.17
C THR A 95 5.84 -0.98 2.67
N ARG A 96 5.09 -1.74 3.47
CA ARG A 96 5.29 -1.77 4.93
C ARG A 96 6.74 -2.09 5.31
N LYS A 97 7.37 -3.04 4.62
CA LYS A 97 8.76 -3.44 4.89
C LYS A 97 9.76 -2.31 4.67
N GLN A 98 9.54 -1.45 3.67
CA GLN A 98 10.40 -0.29 3.44
C GLN A 98 10.31 0.71 4.60
N LEU A 99 9.09 1.03 5.05
CA LEU A 99 8.89 1.95 6.18
C LEU A 99 9.42 1.40 7.50
N GLU A 100 9.23 0.09 7.76
CA GLU A 100 9.79 -0.57 8.94
C GLU A 100 11.31 -0.52 8.92
N ARG A 101 11.92 -0.80 7.77
CA ARG A 101 13.38 -0.71 7.60
C ARG A 101 13.88 0.72 7.78
N GLU A 102 13.17 1.73 7.30
CA GLU A 102 13.52 3.14 7.54
C GLU A 102 13.50 3.49 9.03
N ALA A 103 12.44 3.10 9.74
CA ALA A 103 12.34 3.33 11.17
C ALA A 103 13.51 2.68 11.94
N LEU A 104 13.86 1.44 11.56
CA LEU A 104 15.00 0.72 12.15
C LEU A 104 16.33 1.43 11.88
N LEU A 105 16.61 1.81 10.63
CA LEU A 105 17.84 2.52 10.25
C LEU A 105 17.98 3.87 10.95
N LEU A 106 16.89 4.60 11.15
CA LEU A 106 16.91 5.85 11.91
C LEU A 106 17.11 5.59 13.41
N GLY A 107 16.57 4.50 13.94
CA GLY A 107 16.74 4.09 15.34
C GLY A 107 18.13 3.55 15.68
N GLU A 108 18.96 3.20 14.69
CA GLU A 108 20.37 2.85 14.91
C GLU A 108 21.23 4.06 15.31
N ILE A 109 20.72 5.29 15.16
CA ILE A 109 21.44 6.49 15.57
C ILE A 109 21.31 6.71 17.09
N PRO A 110 22.42 6.79 17.84
CA PRO A 110 22.37 7.04 19.28
C PRO A 110 21.56 8.29 19.63
N GLY A 111 20.58 8.13 20.51
CA GLY A 111 19.71 9.23 20.96
C GLY A 111 18.53 9.54 20.03
N VAL A 112 18.28 8.72 18.99
CA VAL A 112 17.11 8.84 18.11
C VAL A 112 16.10 7.75 18.42
N ASN A 113 14.85 8.15 18.64
CA ASN A 113 13.70 7.25 18.63
C ASN A 113 12.85 7.57 17.41
N ALA A 114 12.94 6.74 16.37
CA ALA A 114 12.22 6.95 15.12
C ALA A 114 10.88 6.20 15.11
N GLN A 115 9.83 6.88 14.64
CA GLN A 115 8.54 6.27 14.35
C GLN A 115 8.07 6.73 12.98
N VAL A 116 7.51 5.81 12.22
CA VAL A 116 7.00 6.07 10.88
C VAL A 116 5.52 5.74 10.84
N ALA A 117 4.72 6.68 10.36
CA ALA A 117 3.30 6.52 10.17
C ALA A 117 2.90 6.99 8.79
N MET A 118 1.90 6.33 8.21
CA MET A 118 1.29 6.71 6.95
C MET A 118 -0.01 7.45 7.22
N LYS A 119 -0.18 8.61 6.60
CA LYS A 119 -1.44 9.34 6.59
C LYS A 119 -1.97 9.39 5.17
N THR A 120 -3.28 9.21 5.01
CA THR A 120 -3.93 9.52 3.73
C THR A 120 -3.84 11.02 3.49
N GLY A 121 -3.37 11.40 2.30
CA GLY A 121 -3.44 12.79 1.82
C GLY A 121 -4.87 13.26 1.63
#